data_AF-A0A0S9R730-F1
#
_entry.id   AF-A0A0S9R730-F1
#
_cell.length_a   1.000
_cell.length_b   1.000
_cell.length_c   1.000
_cell.angle_alpha   90.00
_cell.angle_beta   90.00
_cell.angle_gamma   90.00
#
_symmetry.space_group_name_H-M   'P 1'
#
loop_
_entity.id
_entity.type
_entity.pdbx_description
1 polymer ?
#
loop_
_entity_poly.entity_id
_entity_poly.type
_entity_poly.pdbx_seq_one_letter_code
_entity_poly.pdbx_strand_id
1 'polypeptide(L)'
;MSATELTWPQKQDGDWADTFTWHAAWATAARKDDIRGWLDVVHEAVVDSGGTAEELFGPARDAAETFAQDLPPEQRAAGDLDEGTWSDLPRTLLAMAGWFLMALGIARLVSEGWSTDLTAPGAAVFAALVLGAGGLGTAGLAWRSGRPVATGAWVLASLALVVVAVYAAMELLDRERSLGSVPTLTLPAIGAVLLVVWWRLPERKPAIDDSSRTWPAERWFTRMEWLLRGRHKMPRETARRLTAETRAHAEETGEHPFESFGPPQVHALALAEADLRTVVYRDRSERRWHLLFAIFAAAVVVTNVVSGNVDWSTWVFVGAGLLSLGLALHRRPSPAH
;
A
#
# COMPACT_ATOMS: atom_id res chain seq x y z
N MET A 1 12.94 21.42 3.93
CA MET A 1 12.85 21.87 5.32
C MET A 1 12.48 20.68 6.18
N SER A 2 13.48 19.92 6.59
CA SER A 2 13.42 18.68 7.37
C SER A 2 13.36 19.00 8.87
N ALA A 3 13.10 18.02 9.76
CA ALA A 3 13.13 18.17 11.22
C ALA A 3 14.45 18.77 11.78
N THR A 4 15.46 18.89 10.92
CA THR A 4 16.79 19.49 11.12
C THR A 4 16.80 20.99 11.47
N GLU A 5 15.68 21.69 11.51
CA GLU A 5 15.63 23.11 11.92
C GLU A 5 15.53 23.30 13.44
N LEU A 6 15.03 22.32 14.19
CA LEU A 6 14.99 22.38 15.65
C LEU A 6 16.38 22.07 16.22
N THR A 7 16.89 22.98 17.06
CA THR A 7 18.14 22.76 17.79
C THR A 7 17.80 22.04 19.10
N TRP A 8 18.03 20.72 19.13
CA TRP A 8 17.77 19.89 20.29
C TRP A 8 18.84 20.09 21.38
N PRO A 9 18.47 20.12 22.68
CA PRO A 9 19.43 20.30 23.77
C PRO A 9 20.49 19.19 23.82
N GLN A 10 20.10 17.96 23.50
CA GLN A 10 20.99 16.81 23.46
C GLN A 10 20.89 16.09 22.11
N LYS A 11 21.98 15.45 21.71
CA LYS A 11 22.04 14.70 20.44
C LYS A 11 20.99 13.57 20.38
N GLN A 12 20.77 12.89 21.50
CA GLN A 12 19.83 11.78 21.59
C GLN A 12 18.38 12.20 21.33
N ASP A 13 17.97 13.41 21.73
CA ASP A 13 16.63 13.92 21.43
C ASP A 13 16.46 14.22 19.94
N GLY A 14 17.55 14.64 19.27
CA GLY A 14 17.57 14.79 17.81
C GLY A 14 17.43 13.45 17.07
N ASP A 15 18.18 12.42 17.50
CA ASP A 15 18.07 11.06 16.94
C ASP A 15 16.67 10.46 17.20
N TRP A 16 16.07 10.74 18.37
CA TRP A 16 14.70 10.39 18.71
C TRP A 16 13.70 11.10 17.79
N ALA A 17 13.85 12.40 17.54
CA ALA A 17 12.96 13.19 16.70
C ALA A 17 12.99 12.76 15.23
N ASP A 18 14.17 12.39 14.71
CA ASP A 18 14.30 11.83 13.36
C ASP A 18 13.60 10.47 13.26
N THR A 19 13.77 9.62 14.27
CA THR A 19 13.10 8.32 14.35
C THR A 19 11.59 8.47 14.47
N PHE A 20 11.11 9.40 15.31
CA PHE A 20 9.70 9.75 15.44
C PHE A 20 9.16 10.27 14.11
N THR A 21 9.85 11.21 13.45
CA THR A 21 9.42 11.78 12.16
C THR A 21 9.27 10.68 11.11
N TRP A 22 10.24 9.77 11.03
CA TRP A 22 10.17 8.62 10.14
C TRP A 22 8.96 7.74 10.46
N HIS A 23 8.77 7.37 11.73
CA HIS A 23 7.64 6.54 12.13
C HIS A 23 6.29 7.22 11.96
N ALA A 24 6.15 8.49 12.34
CA ALA A 24 4.93 9.27 12.18
C ALA A 24 4.57 9.42 10.69
N ALA A 25 5.54 9.70 9.82
CA ALA A 25 5.31 9.81 8.38
C ALA A 25 4.89 8.48 7.72
N TRP A 26 5.27 7.34 8.29
CA TRP A 26 4.91 6.00 7.78
C TRP A 26 3.66 5.42 8.44
N ALA A 27 3.45 5.68 9.72
CA ALA A 27 2.33 5.15 10.50
C ALA A 27 1.05 5.96 10.28
N THR A 28 1.19 7.23 9.90
CA THR A 28 0.09 8.18 9.73
C THR A 28 0.23 8.89 8.40
N ALA A 29 -0.87 9.37 7.82
CA ALA A 29 -0.76 10.43 6.81
C ALA A 29 -0.87 11.82 7.44
N ALA A 30 -0.34 11.99 8.66
CA ALA A 30 -0.19 13.31 9.24
C ALA A 30 0.51 14.23 8.24
N ARG A 31 0.04 15.47 8.14
CA ARG A 31 0.75 16.44 7.32
C ARG A 31 2.04 16.77 8.04
N LYS A 32 3.02 17.19 7.25
CA LYS A 32 4.31 17.62 7.76
C LYS A 32 4.19 18.71 8.83
N ASP A 33 3.19 19.59 8.68
CA ASP A 33 2.92 20.66 9.64
C ASP A 33 2.36 20.13 10.97
N ASP A 34 1.56 19.05 10.93
CA ASP A 34 1.02 18.40 12.13
C ASP A 34 2.17 17.70 12.91
N ILE A 35 3.07 17.00 12.19
CA ILE A 35 4.29 16.40 12.79
C ILE A 35 5.20 17.48 13.38
N ARG A 36 5.41 18.59 12.65
CA ARG A 36 6.24 19.71 13.12
C ARG A 36 5.65 20.35 14.38
N GLY A 37 4.35 20.67 14.37
CA GLY A 37 3.69 21.25 15.54
C GLY A 37 3.77 20.37 16.77
N TRP A 38 3.72 19.04 16.60
CA TRP A 38 3.91 18.12 17.72
C TRP A 38 5.36 18.05 18.20
N LEU A 39 6.34 18.05 17.29
CA LEU A 39 7.76 18.13 17.65
C LEU A 39 8.13 19.44 18.35
N ASP A 40 7.48 20.56 18.00
CA ASP A 40 7.65 21.83 18.70
C ASP A 40 7.18 21.71 20.17
N VAL A 41 6.05 21.03 20.42
CA VAL A 41 5.55 20.75 21.79
C VAL A 41 6.49 19.82 22.56
N VAL A 42 7.00 18.77 21.92
CA VAL A 42 7.99 17.87 22.55
C VAL A 42 9.28 18.62 22.88
N HIS A 43 9.76 19.47 21.97
CA HIS A 43 10.96 20.28 22.18
C HIS A 43 10.79 21.22 23.36
N GLU A 44 9.67 21.93 23.46
CA GLU A 44 9.35 22.79 24.60
C GLU A 44 9.33 21.99 25.92
N ALA A 45 8.68 20.82 25.94
CA ALA A 45 8.64 19.96 27.13
C ALA A 45 10.02 19.43 27.56
N VAL A 46 10.89 19.09 26.61
CA VAL A 46 12.28 18.66 26.86
C VAL A 46 13.09 19.83 27.42
N VAL A 47 12.95 21.02 26.86
CA VAL A 47 13.66 22.23 27.32
C VAL A 47 13.21 22.62 28.74
N ASP A 48 11.91 22.59 29.01
CA ASP A 48 11.34 23.03 30.29
C ASP A 48 11.61 22.03 31.43
N SER A 49 11.55 20.73 31.15
CA SER A 49 11.77 19.69 32.17
C SER A 49 13.25 19.37 32.39
N GLY A 50 14.11 19.61 31.40
CA GLY A 50 15.49 19.15 31.37
C GLY A 50 15.66 17.63 31.23
N GLY A 51 14.55 16.88 31.10
CA GLY A 51 14.55 15.44 30.82
C GLY A 51 14.70 15.15 29.33
N THR A 52 15.00 13.89 28.98
CA THR A 52 15.14 13.48 27.57
C THR A 52 13.79 13.20 26.92
N ALA A 53 13.69 13.31 25.60
CA ALA A 53 12.45 13.02 24.87
C ALA A 53 11.96 11.59 25.12
N GLU A 54 12.88 10.62 25.20
CA GLU A 54 12.54 9.22 25.48
C GLU A 54 12.03 8.99 26.91
N GLU A 55 12.56 9.72 27.91
CA GLU A 55 12.05 9.63 29.28
C GLU A 55 10.65 10.24 29.42
N LEU A 56 10.36 11.33 28.70
CA LEU A 56 9.09 12.05 28.80
C LEU A 56 7.97 11.41 27.99
N PHE A 57 8.29 10.94 26.77
CA PHE A 57 7.31 10.48 25.79
C PHE A 57 7.46 8.99 25.43
N GLY A 58 8.47 8.31 25.98
CA GLY A 58 8.77 6.92 25.66
C GLY A 58 9.52 6.75 24.34
N PRO A 59 9.66 5.51 23.85
CA PRO A 59 10.31 5.23 22.57
C PRO A 59 9.65 5.99 21.43
N ALA A 60 10.45 6.56 20.52
CA ALA A 60 9.96 7.39 19.41
C ALA A 60 8.85 6.71 18.57
N ARG A 61 8.90 5.39 18.44
CA ARG A 61 7.88 4.59 17.76
C ARG A 61 6.54 4.62 18.50
N ASP A 62 6.56 4.40 19.81
CA ASP A 62 5.35 4.35 20.64
C ASP A 62 4.73 5.75 20.70
N ALA A 63 5.56 6.78 20.83
CA ALA A 63 5.16 8.17 20.76
C ALA A 63 4.51 8.52 19.40
N ALA A 64 5.05 8.00 18.29
CA ALA A 64 4.44 8.15 16.96
C ALA A 64 3.08 7.44 16.85
N GLU A 65 2.89 6.31 17.53
CA GLU A 65 1.60 5.62 17.61
C GLU A 65 0.59 6.39 18.49
N THR A 66 1.02 7.02 19.59
CA THR A 66 0.18 7.92 20.39
C THR A 66 -0.20 9.17 19.61
N PHE A 67 0.77 9.83 18.98
CA PHE A 67 0.51 10.96 18.08
C PHE A 67 -0.50 10.58 17.00
N ALA A 68 -0.38 9.39 16.41
CA ALA A 68 -1.31 8.88 15.42
C ALA A 68 -2.75 8.78 15.94
N GLN A 69 -2.94 8.44 17.21
CA GLN A 69 -4.26 8.30 17.85
C GLN A 69 -4.85 9.67 18.23
N ASP A 70 -4.00 10.63 18.58
CA ASP A 70 -4.39 11.99 18.98
C ASP A 70 -4.76 12.89 17.79
N LEU A 71 -4.40 12.49 16.57
CA LEU A 71 -4.81 13.22 15.37
C LEU A 71 -6.36 13.31 15.28
N PRO A 72 -6.90 14.43 14.77
CA PRO A 72 -8.33 14.55 14.52
C PRO A 72 -8.86 13.36 13.70
N PRO A 73 -10.05 12.80 14.01
CA PRO A 73 -10.63 11.67 13.28
C PRO A 73 -10.65 11.85 11.77
N GLU A 74 -10.84 13.09 11.29
CA GLU A 74 -10.80 13.45 9.88
C GLU A 74 -9.40 13.22 9.27
N GLN A 75 -8.35 13.62 9.98
CA GLN A 75 -6.98 13.43 9.52
C GLN A 75 -6.57 11.96 9.57
N ARG A 76 -6.99 11.23 10.61
CA ARG A 76 -6.77 9.77 10.71
C ARG A 76 -7.50 9.02 9.61
N ALA A 77 -8.76 9.38 9.35
CA ALA A 77 -9.55 8.82 8.26
C ALA A 77 -8.96 9.17 6.90
N ALA A 78 -8.41 10.38 6.74
CA ALA A 78 -7.70 10.79 5.53
C ALA A 78 -6.43 9.98 5.31
N GLY A 79 -5.64 9.71 6.36
CA GLY A 79 -4.42 8.92 6.18
C GLY A 79 -4.66 7.46 5.89
N ASP A 80 -5.74 6.92 6.41
CA ASP A 80 -6.17 5.58 6.04
C ASP A 80 -6.81 5.58 4.61
N LEU A 81 -7.08 6.74 3.97
CA LEU A 81 -7.46 6.84 2.54
C LEU A 81 -6.28 6.68 1.57
N ASP A 82 -5.02 6.76 2.01
CA ASP A 82 -3.83 6.61 1.15
C ASP A 82 -3.61 5.19 0.61
N GLU A 83 -4.52 4.24 0.87
CA GLU A 83 -4.50 2.87 0.35
C GLU A 83 -4.67 2.74 -1.19
N GLY A 84 -4.54 3.84 -1.94
CA GLY A 84 -4.60 3.93 -3.39
C GLY A 84 -6.00 4.24 -3.91
N THR A 85 -6.12 5.28 -4.71
CA THR A 85 -7.32 5.63 -5.45
C THR A 85 -7.25 5.13 -6.89
N TRP A 86 -8.38 5.10 -7.60
CA TRP A 86 -8.38 4.82 -9.04
C TRP A 86 -7.51 5.82 -9.82
N SER A 87 -7.35 7.04 -9.31
CA SER A 87 -6.42 8.03 -9.86
C SER A 87 -4.94 7.70 -9.64
N ASP A 88 -4.61 6.83 -8.69
CA ASP A 88 -3.24 6.41 -8.43
C ASP A 88 -2.84 5.21 -9.29
N LEU A 89 -3.79 4.51 -9.92
CA LEU A 89 -3.51 3.36 -10.77
C LEU A 89 -2.45 3.66 -11.85
N PRO A 90 -2.54 4.76 -12.64
CA PRO A 90 -1.51 5.07 -13.63
C PRO A 90 -0.13 5.29 -13.00
N ARG A 91 -0.09 5.89 -11.81
CA ARG A 91 1.15 6.15 -11.06
C ARG A 91 1.76 4.84 -10.56
N THR A 92 0.96 3.95 -9.99
CA THR A 92 1.38 2.60 -9.57
C THR A 92 1.87 1.78 -10.76
N LEU A 93 1.13 1.78 -11.87
CA LEU A 93 1.53 1.11 -13.12
C LEU A 93 2.86 1.62 -13.64
N LEU A 94 3.08 2.93 -13.60
CA LEU A 94 4.32 3.56 -14.03
C LEU A 94 5.50 3.14 -13.15
N ALA A 95 5.33 3.13 -11.82
CA ALA A 95 6.34 2.66 -10.89
C ALA A 95 6.69 1.18 -11.11
N MET A 96 5.67 0.32 -11.26
CA MET A 96 5.85 -1.11 -11.50
C MET A 96 6.58 -1.35 -12.82
N ALA A 97 6.14 -0.72 -13.91
CA ALA A 97 6.82 -0.80 -15.21
C ALA A 97 8.28 -0.35 -15.11
N GLY A 98 8.53 0.75 -14.40
CA GLY A 98 9.88 1.26 -14.14
C GLY A 98 10.78 0.26 -13.43
N TRP A 99 10.32 -0.29 -12.30
CA TRP A 99 11.04 -1.30 -11.54
C TRP A 99 11.25 -2.59 -12.33
N PHE A 100 10.25 -3.08 -13.06
CA PHE A 100 10.38 -4.28 -13.87
C PHE A 100 11.38 -4.11 -15.02
N LEU A 101 11.34 -2.98 -15.76
CA LEU A 101 12.32 -2.71 -16.81
C LEU A 101 13.74 -2.57 -16.26
N MET A 102 13.88 -1.94 -15.08
CA MET A 102 15.17 -1.78 -14.43
C MET A 102 15.74 -3.13 -13.99
N ALA A 103 14.95 -3.95 -13.30
CA ALA A 103 15.35 -5.29 -12.86
C ALA A 103 15.66 -6.21 -14.05
N LEU A 104 14.76 -6.26 -15.06
CA LEU A 104 14.93 -7.06 -16.26
C LEU A 104 16.16 -6.63 -17.06
N GLY A 105 16.38 -5.32 -17.19
CA GLY A 105 17.51 -4.76 -17.89
C GLY A 105 18.85 -5.06 -17.23
N ILE A 106 18.93 -4.91 -15.90
CA ILE A 106 20.13 -5.27 -15.12
C ILE A 106 20.41 -6.77 -15.24
N ALA A 107 19.36 -7.59 -15.13
CA ALA A 107 19.47 -9.03 -15.29
C ALA A 107 20.01 -9.45 -16.64
N ARG A 108 19.42 -8.93 -17.72
CA ARG A 108 19.86 -9.17 -19.09
C ARG A 108 21.29 -8.69 -19.32
N LEU A 109 21.66 -7.54 -18.73
CA LEU A 109 23.02 -7.03 -18.83
C LEU A 109 24.04 -8.00 -18.21
N VAL A 110 23.68 -8.62 -17.09
CA VAL A 110 24.53 -9.61 -16.40
C VAL A 110 24.56 -10.94 -17.16
N SER A 111 23.45 -11.39 -17.76
CA SER A 111 23.36 -12.71 -18.40
C SER A 111 23.78 -12.75 -19.86
N GLU A 112 23.46 -11.71 -20.63
CA GLU A 112 23.62 -11.66 -22.10
C GLU A 112 24.64 -10.59 -22.54
N GLY A 113 25.06 -9.71 -21.62
CA GLY A 113 26.03 -8.66 -21.90
C GLY A 113 25.40 -7.38 -22.45
N TRP A 114 26.15 -6.68 -23.30
CA TRP A 114 25.85 -5.29 -23.70
C TRP A 114 24.74 -5.13 -24.74
N SER A 115 24.36 -6.21 -25.42
CA SER A 115 23.31 -6.22 -26.44
C SER A 115 22.25 -7.26 -26.12
N THR A 116 20.99 -6.87 -26.24
CA THR A 116 19.83 -7.77 -26.14
C THR A 116 18.98 -7.59 -27.39
N ASP A 117 18.52 -8.70 -27.96
CA ASP A 117 17.59 -8.66 -29.07
C ASP A 117 16.17 -8.43 -28.55
N LEU A 118 15.55 -7.35 -29.02
CA LEU A 118 14.15 -7.10 -28.73
C LEU A 118 13.29 -8.00 -29.59
N THR A 119 12.54 -8.88 -28.96
CA THR A 119 11.58 -9.75 -29.63
C THR A 119 10.16 -9.27 -29.36
N ALA A 120 9.30 -9.33 -30.38
CA ALA A 120 7.88 -9.01 -30.21
C ALA A 120 7.19 -9.86 -29.11
N PRO A 121 7.49 -11.18 -28.99
CA PRO A 121 7.01 -12.00 -27.87
C PRO A 121 7.42 -11.45 -26.50
N GLY A 122 8.70 -11.08 -26.32
CA GLY A 122 9.20 -10.56 -25.04
C GLY A 122 8.50 -9.25 -24.65
N ALA A 123 8.32 -8.34 -25.61
CA ALA A 123 7.60 -7.09 -25.39
C ALA A 123 6.12 -7.32 -25.03
N ALA A 124 5.45 -8.27 -25.69
CA ALA A 124 4.05 -8.61 -25.41
C ALA A 124 3.86 -9.21 -24.02
N VAL A 125 4.73 -10.16 -23.62
CA VAL A 125 4.71 -10.74 -22.26
C VAL A 125 4.99 -9.66 -21.22
N PHE A 126 5.99 -8.80 -21.45
CA PHE A 126 6.28 -7.68 -20.55
C PHE A 126 5.07 -6.76 -20.36
N ALA A 127 4.44 -6.33 -21.46
CA ALA A 127 3.25 -5.48 -21.41
C ALA A 127 2.10 -6.17 -20.66
N ALA A 128 1.87 -7.45 -20.91
CA ALA A 128 0.84 -8.22 -20.22
C ALA A 128 1.12 -8.41 -18.73
N LEU A 129 2.38 -8.56 -18.32
CA LEU A 129 2.77 -8.61 -16.91
C LEU A 129 2.51 -7.28 -16.22
N VAL A 130 2.91 -6.16 -16.83
CA VAL A 130 2.65 -4.81 -16.27
C VAL A 130 1.15 -4.55 -16.15
N LEU A 131 0.39 -4.82 -17.21
CA LEU A 131 -1.06 -4.61 -17.21
C LEU A 131 -1.80 -5.57 -16.26
N GLY A 132 -1.39 -6.84 -16.22
CA GLY A 132 -1.92 -7.85 -15.31
C GLY A 132 -1.64 -7.49 -13.85
N ALA A 133 -0.44 -7.02 -13.54
CA ALA A 133 -0.10 -6.56 -12.19
C ALA A 133 -0.88 -5.30 -11.81
N GLY A 134 -1.07 -4.36 -12.74
CA GLY A 134 -1.98 -3.23 -12.55
C GLY A 134 -3.43 -3.65 -12.30
N GLY A 135 -3.92 -4.64 -13.05
CA GLY A 135 -5.25 -5.22 -12.86
C GLY A 135 -5.41 -5.97 -11.53
N LEU A 136 -4.36 -6.58 -11.00
CA LEU A 136 -4.36 -7.11 -9.63
C LEU A 136 -4.36 -5.97 -8.59
N GLY A 137 -3.64 -4.88 -8.87
CA GLY A 137 -3.71 -3.65 -8.08
C GLY A 137 -5.13 -3.09 -8.03
N THR A 138 -5.81 -2.96 -9.17
CA THR A 138 -7.21 -2.52 -9.23
C THR A 138 -8.16 -3.47 -8.55
N ALA A 139 -7.91 -4.78 -8.61
CA ALA A 139 -8.68 -5.76 -7.83
C ALA A 139 -8.53 -5.49 -6.33
N GLY A 140 -7.31 -5.22 -5.85
CA GLY A 140 -7.05 -4.82 -4.46
C GLY A 140 -7.82 -3.56 -4.06
N LEU A 141 -7.84 -2.54 -4.92
CA LEU A 141 -8.62 -1.31 -4.70
C LEU A 141 -10.14 -1.56 -4.70
N ALA A 142 -10.62 -2.40 -5.60
CA ALA A 142 -12.03 -2.80 -5.66
C ALA A 142 -12.44 -3.56 -4.40
N TRP A 143 -11.57 -4.45 -3.90
CA TRP A 143 -11.78 -5.20 -2.67
C TRP A 143 -11.86 -4.27 -1.46
N ARG A 144 -10.89 -3.35 -1.33
CA ARG A 144 -10.87 -2.30 -0.30
C ARG A 144 -12.10 -1.39 -0.35
N SER A 145 -12.64 -1.18 -1.55
CA SER A 145 -13.89 -0.44 -1.77
C SER A 145 -15.16 -1.26 -1.52
N GLY A 146 -15.05 -2.51 -1.04
CA GLY A 146 -16.20 -3.38 -0.77
C GLY A 146 -16.89 -3.95 -2.01
N ARG A 147 -16.20 -4.00 -3.17
CA ARG A 147 -16.73 -4.46 -4.45
C ARG A 147 -16.16 -5.84 -4.84
N PRO A 148 -16.62 -6.95 -4.21
CA PRO A 148 -16.03 -8.28 -4.42
C PRO A 148 -16.24 -8.82 -5.84
N VAL A 149 -17.36 -8.48 -6.49
CA VAL A 149 -17.62 -8.90 -7.88
C VAL A 149 -16.63 -8.24 -8.84
N ALA A 150 -16.43 -6.91 -8.69
CA ALA A 150 -15.43 -6.19 -9.48
C ALA A 150 -14.01 -6.72 -9.19
N THR A 151 -13.72 -7.07 -7.93
CA THR A 151 -12.45 -7.70 -7.54
C THR A 151 -12.23 -8.99 -8.33
N GLY A 152 -13.20 -9.92 -8.30
CA GLY A 152 -13.10 -11.20 -9.02
C GLY A 152 -12.94 -10.99 -10.53
N ALA A 153 -13.68 -10.05 -11.12
CA ALA A 153 -13.56 -9.72 -12.54
C ALA A 153 -12.16 -9.20 -12.90
N TRP A 154 -11.59 -8.29 -12.11
CA TRP A 154 -10.24 -7.77 -12.34
C TRP A 154 -9.15 -8.84 -12.16
N VAL A 155 -9.28 -9.72 -11.17
CA VAL A 155 -8.36 -10.86 -10.99
C VAL A 155 -8.41 -11.78 -12.20
N LEU A 156 -9.61 -12.20 -12.63
CA LEU A 156 -9.79 -13.09 -13.77
C LEU A 156 -9.30 -12.45 -15.07
N ALA A 157 -9.62 -11.18 -15.32
CA ALA A 157 -9.16 -10.46 -16.50
C ALA A 157 -7.62 -10.34 -16.54
N SER A 158 -6.99 -10.07 -15.39
CA SER A 158 -5.53 -9.99 -15.27
C SER A 158 -4.86 -11.33 -15.55
N LEU A 159 -5.40 -12.41 -14.97
CA LEU A 159 -4.88 -13.76 -15.19
C LEU A 159 -5.06 -14.19 -16.65
N ALA A 160 -6.24 -13.96 -17.23
CA ALA A 160 -6.52 -14.27 -18.62
C ALA A 160 -5.60 -13.50 -19.57
N LEU A 161 -5.34 -12.21 -19.31
CA LEU A 161 -4.41 -11.40 -20.10
C LEU A 161 -3.01 -11.98 -20.10
N VAL A 162 -2.49 -12.37 -18.93
CA VAL A 162 -1.15 -12.98 -18.83
C VAL A 162 -1.11 -14.33 -19.55
N VAL A 163 -2.11 -15.19 -19.35
CA VAL A 163 -2.18 -16.51 -20.02
C VAL A 163 -2.23 -16.37 -21.54
N VAL A 164 -3.06 -15.47 -22.05
CA VAL A 164 -3.19 -15.20 -23.50
C VAL A 164 -1.88 -14.65 -24.06
N ALA A 165 -1.21 -13.73 -23.35
CA ALA A 165 0.05 -13.17 -23.79
C ALA A 165 1.20 -14.19 -23.79
N VAL A 166 1.27 -15.06 -22.78
CA VAL A 166 2.23 -16.16 -22.73
C VAL A 166 1.95 -17.15 -23.87
N TYR A 167 0.70 -17.56 -24.08
CA TYR A 167 0.33 -18.45 -25.17
C TYR A 167 0.68 -17.84 -26.54
N ALA A 168 0.32 -16.58 -26.78
CA ALA A 168 0.67 -15.87 -28.01
C ALA A 168 2.18 -15.72 -28.20
N ALA A 169 2.94 -15.51 -27.12
CA ALA A 169 4.39 -15.46 -27.17
C ALA A 169 4.99 -16.82 -27.57
N MET A 170 4.46 -17.93 -27.06
CA MET A 170 4.87 -19.29 -27.44
C MET A 170 4.58 -19.60 -28.92
N GLU A 171 3.43 -19.19 -29.44
CA GLU A 171 3.10 -19.33 -30.88
C GLU A 171 3.97 -18.44 -31.78
N LEU A 172 4.40 -17.29 -31.28
CA LEU A 172 5.27 -16.35 -31.99
C LEU A 172 6.76 -16.67 -31.86
N LEU A 173 7.15 -17.51 -30.90
CA LEU A 173 8.53 -17.98 -30.72
C LEU A 173 9.02 -18.73 -31.95
N ASP A 174 8.16 -19.49 -32.63
CA ASP A 174 8.47 -20.14 -33.92
C ASP A 174 8.70 -19.15 -35.07
N ARG A 175 8.36 -17.88 -34.87
CA ARG A 175 8.52 -16.79 -35.85
C ARG A 175 9.43 -15.71 -35.29
N GLU A 176 10.66 -16.09 -34.91
CA GLU A 176 11.72 -15.21 -34.41
C GLU A 176 11.96 -13.98 -35.30
N ARG A 177 11.09 -12.98 -35.19
CA ARG A 177 11.27 -11.67 -35.78
C ARG A 177 11.93 -10.82 -34.72
N SER A 178 13.26 -10.82 -34.73
CA SER A 178 14.03 -9.80 -34.00
C SER A 178 13.58 -8.43 -34.51
N LEU A 179 13.09 -7.57 -33.62
CA LEU A 179 12.76 -6.18 -33.95
C LEU A 179 14.03 -5.33 -34.10
N GLY A 180 15.16 -5.86 -33.65
CA GLY A 180 16.47 -5.25 -33.70
C GLY A 180 17.24 -5.56 -32.41
N SER A 181 18.56 -5.47 -32.51
CA SER A 181 19.43 -5.51 -31.33
C SER A 181 19.55 -4.10 -30.76
N VAL A 182 19.35 -3.96 -29.46
CA VAL A 182 19.54 -2.69 -28.75
C VAL A 182 20.57 -2.86 -27.65
N PRO A 183 21.27 -1.79 -27.24
CA PRO A 183 22.09 -1.84 -26.05
C PRO A 183 21.23 -2.24 -24.85
N THR A 184 21.65 -3.24 -24.07
CA THR A 184 20.88 -3.76 -22.93
C THR A 184 20.61 -2.68 -21.88
N LEU A 185 21.47 -1.66 -21.80
CA LEU A 185 21.30 -0.48 -20.96
C LEU A 185 20.10 0.42 -21.33
N THR A 186 19.49 0.22 -22.50
CA THR A 186 18.26 0.94 -22.86
C THR A 186 17.09 0.57 -21.95
N LEU A 187 16.95 -0.70 -21.56
CA LEU A 187 15.89 -1.16 -20.67
C LEU A 187 15.94 -0.50 -19.28
N PRO A 188 17.07 -0.53 -18.52
CA PRO A 188 17.13 0.14 -17.24
C PRO A 188 17.11 1.66 -17.37
N ALA A 189 17.58 2.25 -18.47
CA ALA A 189 17.44 3.69 -18.70
C ALA A 189 15.96 4.09 -18.85
N ILE A 190 15.17 3.35 -19.63
CA ILE A 190 13.72 3.58 -19.72
C ILE A 190 13.08 3.38 -18.35
N GLY A 191 13.44 2.30 -17.64
CA GLY A 191 12.95 2.03 -16.29
C GLY A 191 13.20 3.20 -15.33
N ALA A 192 14.42 3.73 -15.31
CA ALA A 192 14.81 4.88 -14.52
C ALA A 192 14.02 6.14 -14.91
N VAL A 193 13.81 6.40 -16.20
CA VAL A 193 12.96 7.53 -16.66
C VAL A 193 11.53 7.38 -16.14
N LEU A 194 10.92 6.19 -16.22
CA LEU A 194 9.57 5.95 -15.69
C LEU A 194 9.52 6.18 -14.18
N LEU A 195 10.54 5.75 -13.43
CA LEU A 195 10.65 5.99 -11.98
C LEU A 195 10.83 7.48 -11.64
N VAL A 196 11.61 8.22 -12.42
CA VAL A 196 11.75 9.68 -12.26
C VAL A 196 10.42 10.38 -12.55
N VAL A 197 9.71 10.00 -13.62
CA VAL A 197 8.39 10.55 -13.93
C VAL A 197 7.40 10.21 -12.80
N TRP A 198 7.39 8.97 -12.33
CA TRP A 198 6.58 8.54 -11.20
C TRP A 198 6.83 9.39 -9.94
N TRP A 199 8.10 9.62 -9.61
CA TRP A 199 8.50 10.41 -8.44
C TRP A 199 8.14 11.89 -8.59
N ARG A 200 8.08 12.42 -9.81
CA ARG A 200 7.70 13.80 -10.11
C ARG A 200 6.19 14.02 -10.21
N LEU A 201 5.39 12.98 -10.36
CA LEU A 201 3.94 13.12 -10.40
C LEU A 201 3.44 13.60 -9.03
N PRO A 202 2.60 14.64 -8.96
CA PRO A 202 2.07 15.12 -7.69
C PRO A 202 1.24 14.02 -7.02
N GLU A 203 1.43 13.84 -5.72
CA GLU A 203 0.58 12.97 -4.90
C GLU A 203 -0.80 13.60 -4.80
N ARG A 204 -1.82 12.88 -5.28
CA ARG A 204 -3.20 13.28 -5.08
C ARG A 204 -3.62 12.76 -3.72
N LYS A 205 -3.51 13.60 -2.71
CA LYS A 205 -4.06 13.28 -1.40
C LYS A 205 -5.58 13.11 -1.55
N PRO A 206 -6.13 11.94 -1.24
CA PRO A 206 -7.56 11.76 -1.23
C PRO A 206 -8.15 12.67 -0.15
N ALA A 207 -8.83 13.74 -0.58
CA ALA A 207 -9.61 14.55 0.34
C ALA A 207 -10.78 13.72 0.86
N ILE A 208 -11.15 13.93 2.12
CA ILE A 208 -12.45 13.45 2.60
C ILE A 208 -13.51 14.03 1.67
N ASP A 209 -14.38 13.14 1.19
CA ASP A 209 -15.38 13.50 0.21
C ASP A 209 -16.54 14.23 0.91
N ASP A 210 -16.42 15.54 1.01
CA ASP A 210 -17.47 16.43 1.53
C ASP A 210 -18.76 16.35 0.70
N SER A 211 -18.71 15.81 -0.54
CA SER A 211 -19.93 15.60 -1.33
C SER A 211 -20.88 14.60 -0.67
N SER A 212 -20.41 13.78 0.27
CA SER A 212 -21.22 12.84 1.03
C SER A 212 -22.37 13.48 1.82
N ARG A 213 -22.30 14.79 2.07
CA ARG A 213 -23.42 15.57 2.63
C ARG A 213 -24.66 15.58 1.74
N THR A 214 -24.47 15.54 0.42
CA THR A 214 -25.56 15.59 -0.57
C THR A 214 -26.01 14.21 -1.05
N TRP A 215 -25.38 13.15 -0.56
CA TRP A 215 -25.74 11.79 -0.97
C TRP A 215 -27.07 11.37 -0.35
N PRO A 216 -27.85 10.50 -1.00
CA PRO A 216 -28.95 9.82 -0.33
C PRO A 216 -28.44 9.00 0.86
N ALA A 217 -29.18 8.98 1.97
CA ALA A 217 -28.80 8.26 3.19
C ALA A 217 -28.45 6.78 2.93
N GLU A 218 -29.18 6.09 2.06
CA GLU A 218 -28.89 4.69 1.72
C GLU A 218 -27.53 4.49 1.04
N ARG A 219 -27.10 5.47 0.22
CA ARG A 219 -25.76 5.46 -0.38
C ARG A 219 -24.69 5.70 0.68
N TRP A 220 -24.96 6.55 1.67
CA TRP A 220 -24.06 6.79 2.81
C TRP A 220 -23.86 5.50 3.63
N PHE A 221 -24.95 4.81 4.01
CA PHE A 221 -24.87 3.54 4.76
C PHE A 221 -24.21 2.42 3.96
N THR A 222 -24.52 2.32 2.66
CA THR A 222 -23.86 1.35 1.77
C THR A 222 -22.36 1.59 1.70
N ARG A 223 -21.94 2.86 1.58
CA ARG A 223 -20.51 3.21 1.56
C ARG A 223 -19.83 2.87 2.88
N MET A 224 -20.47 3.16 4.01
CA MET A 224 -19.95 2.82 5.33
C MET A 224 -19.77 1.31 5.52
N GLU A 225 -20.78 0.47 5.19
CA GLU A 225 -20.65 -1.00 5.27
C GLU A 225 -19.47 -1.49 4.41
N TRP A 226 -19.29 -0.91 3.22
CA TRP A 226 -18.18 -1.26 2.34
C TRP A 226 -16.81 -0.87 2.91
N LEU A 227 -16.71 0.28 3.58
CA LEU A 227 -15.47 0.71 4.23
C LEU A 227 -15.14 -0.21 5.41
N LEU A 228 -16.12 -0.53 6.25
CA LEU A 228 -15.95 -1.47 7.37
C LEU A 228 -15.43 -2.84 6.89
N ARG A 229 -16.03 -3.40 5.82
CA ARG A 229 -15.63 -4.72 5.28
C ARG A 229 -14.34 -4.69 4.49
N GLY A 230 -14.21 -3.73 3.60
CA GLY A 230 -13.15 -3.68 2.61
C GLY A 230 -11.86 -3.13 3.19
N ARG A 231 -11.94 -1.98 3.86
CA ARG A 231 -10.79 -1.25 4.39
C ARG A 231 -10.44 -1.69 5.80
N HIS A 232 -11.41 -1.66 6.72
CA HIS A 232 -11.20 -2.08 8.11
C HIS A 232 -11.27 -3.62 8.32
N LYS A 233 -11.42 -4.38 7.23
CA LYS A 233 -11.42 -5.86 7.20
C LYS A 233 -12.40 -6.51 8.18
N MET A 234 -13.49 -5.82 8.54
CA MET A 234 -14.50 -6.38 9.43
C MET A 234 -15.22 -7.57 8.77
N PRO A 235 -15.57 -8.61 9.57
CA PRO A 235 -16.49 -9.63 9.13
C PRO A 235 -17.80 -9.02 8.61
N ARG A 236 -18.35 -9.62 7.55
CA ARG A 236 -19.57 -9.11 6.89
C ARG A 236 -20.74 -8.95 7.86
N GLU A 237 -20.91 -9.89 8.78
CA GLU A 237 -21.98 -9.86 9.78
C GLU A 237 -21.80 -8.68 10.75
N THR A 238 -20.58 -8.47 11.28
CA THR A 238 -20.26 -7.34 12.15
C THR A 238 -20.51 -6.00 11.45
N ALA A 239 -20.00 -5.82 10.23
CA ALA A 239 -20.19 -4.58 9.48
C ALA A 239 -21.67 -4.28 9.21
N ARG A 240 -22.47 -5.30 8.87
CA ARG A 240 -23.92 -5.16 8.66
C ARG A 240 -24.65 -4.80 9.95
N ARG A 241 -24.29 -5.44 11.05
CA ARG A 241 -24.88 -5.14 12.37
C ARG A 241 -24.62 -3.69 12.77
N LEU A 242 -23.36 -3.26 12.73
CA LEU A 242 -22.99 -1.86 13.05
C LEU A 242 -23.68 -0.86 12.11
N THR A 243 -23.79 -1.20 10.82
CA THR A 243 -24.53 -0.37 9.85
C THR A 243 -26.02 -0.28 10.18
N ALA A 244 -26.64 -1.38 10.61
CA ALA A 244 -28.04 -1.40 11.01
C ALA A 244 -28.28 -0.60 12.31
N GLU A 245 -27.38 -0.70 13.29
CA GLU A 245 -27.42 0.10 14.52
C GLU A 245 -27.30 1.61 14.22
N THR A 246 -26.34 1.98 13.35
CA THR A 246 -26.16 3.38 12.90
C THR A 246 -27.39 3.89 12.15
N ARG A 247 -27.99 3.06 11.30
CA ARG A 247 -29.23 3.40 10.58
C ARG A 247 -30.39 3.62 11.55
N ALA A 248 -30.58 2.74 12.54
CA ALA A 248 -31.63 2.89 13.53
C ALA A 248 -31.51 4.22 14.29
N HIS A 249 -30.29 4.63 14.68
CA HIS A 249 -30.07 5.92 15.34
C HIS A 249 -30.38 7.14 14.43
N ALA A 250 -30.03 7.06 13.14
CA ALA A 250 -30.42 8.12 12.19
C ALA A 250 -31.94 8.20 11.99
N GLU A 251 -32.63 7.04 11.98
CA GLU A 251 -34.09 6.99 11.89
C GLU A 251 -34.77 7.54 13.16
N GLU A 252 -34.20 7.29 14.34
CA GLU A 252 -34.68 7.82 15.63
C GLU A 252 -34.55 9.35 15.72
N THR A 253 -33.46 9.91 15.21
CA THR A 253 -33.21 11.36 15.20
C THR A 253 -33.96 12.07 14.06
N GLY A 254 -34.26 11.35 12.97
CA GLY A 254 -34.86 11.91 11.75
C GLY A 254 -33.90 12.79 10.95
N GLU A 255 -32.62 12.83 11.33
CA GLU A 255 -31.59 13.62 10.67
C GLU A 255 -30.93 12.85 9.51
N HIS A 256 -30.33 13.59 8.59
CA HIS A 256 -29.47 12.96 7.59
C HIS A 256 -28.22 12.39 8.30
N PRO A 257 -27.75 11.16 7.98
CA PRO A 257 -26.63 10.54 8.69
C PRO A 257 -25.34 11.36 8.66
N PHE A 258 -25.15 12.21 7.65
CA PHE A 258 -24.02 13.14 7.61
C PHE A 258 -24.05 14.17 8.76
N GLU A 259 -25.22 14.64 9.17
CA GLU A 259 -25.32 15.67 10.23
C GLU A 259 -24.97 15.07 11.60
N SER A 260 -25.44 13.85 11.88
CA SER A 260 -25.21 13.20 13.18
C SER A 260 -23.83 12.52 13.29
N PHE A 261 -23.30 12.00 12.18
CA PHE A 261 -22.10 11.16 12.17
C PHE A 261 -20.94 11.68 11.31
N GLY A 262 -21.18 12.72 10.52
CA GLY A 262 -20.20 13.24 9.57
C GLY A 262 -19.99 12.36 8.33
N PRO A 263 -18.81 12.47 7.70
CA PRO A 263 -18.45 11.66 6.53
C PRO A 263 -18.40 10.15 6.87
N PRO A 264 -18.85 9.26 5.96
CA PRO A 264 -18.91 7.83 6.24
C PRO A 264 -17.53 7.20 6.52
N GLN A 265 -16.45 7.81 6.03
CA GLN A 265 -15.07 7.41 6.30
C GLN A 265 -14.67 7.64 7.77
N VAL A 266 -15.06 8.79 8.32
CA VAL A 266 -14.73 9.18 9.69
C VAL A 266 -15.50 8.29 10.66
N HIS A 267 -16.80 8.09 10.43
CA HIS A 267 -17.61 7.23 11.27
C HIS A 267 -17.21 5.75 11.17
N ALA A 268 -16.89 5.24 9.97
CA ALA A 268 -16.40 3.86 9.81
C ALA A 268 -15.07 3.63 10.55
N LEU A 269 -14.15 4.60 10.53
CA LEU A 269 -12.92 4.53 11.30
C LEU A 269 -13.21 4.50 12.80
N ALA A 270 -14.07 5.39 13.30
CA ALA A 270 -14.44 5.43 14.71
C ALA A 270 -15.05 4.10 15.19
N LEU A 271 -15.94 3.50 14.39
CA LEU A 271 -16.50 2.18 14.68
C LEU A 271 -15.44 1.07 14.65
N ALA A 272 -14.45 1.18 13.76
CA ALA A 272 -13.37 0.20 13.68
C ALA A 272 -12.41 0.27 14.86
N GLU A 273 -12.11 1.47 15.34
CA GLU A 273 -11.26 1.69 16.52
C GLU A 273 -11.95 1.28 17.81
N ALA A 274 -13.27 1.45 17.90
CA ALA A 274 -14.07 0.98 19.04
C ALA A 274 -14.09 -0.56 19.14
N ASP A 275 -13.98 -1.30 18.04
CA ASP A 275 -13.92 -2.76 18.04
C ASP A 275 -12.47 -3.26 18.00
N LEU A 276 -11.90 -3.57 19.17
CA LEU A 276 -10.55 -4.13 19.34
C LEU A 276 -10.28 -5.37 18.47
N ARG A 277 -11.32 -6.09 18.02
CA ARG A 277 -11.16 -7.28 17.16
C ARG A 277 -10.66 -6.92 15.77
N THR A 278 -10.90 -5.70 15.27
CA THR A 278 -10.50 -5.26 13.93
C THR A 278 -8.98 -5.26 13.74
N VAL A 279 -8.23 -4.84 14.76
CA VAL A 279 -6.75 -4.84 14.77
C VAL A 279 -6.23 -6.26 14.52
N VAL A 280 -6.82 -7.26 15.18
CA VAL A 280 -6.46 -8.67 15.03
C VAL A 280 -6.80 -9.21 13.63
N TYR A 281 -7.91 -8.77 13.03
CA TYR A 281 -8.28 -9.20 11.67
C TYR A 281 -7.37 -8.58 10.59
N ARG A 282 -6.97 -7.32 10.75
CA ARG A 282 -6.07 -6.63 9.80
C ARG A 282 -4.71 -7.32 9.73
N ASP A 283 -4.10 -7.57 10.89
CA ASP A 283 -2.80 -8.24 11.01
C ASP A 283 -2.82 -9.66 10.39
N ARG A 284 -3.89 -10.44 10.65
CA ARG A 284 -4.06 -11.77 10.05
C ARG A 284 -4.20 -11.73 8.53
N SER A 285 -4.84 -10.70 7.97
CA SER A 285 -5.04 -10.58 6.52
C SER A 285 -3.73 -10.26 5.80
N GLU A 286 -2.95 -9.31 6.30
CA GLU A 286 -1.63 -8.95 5.72
C GLU A 286 -0.68 -10.15 5.76
N ARG A 287 -0.65 -10.84 6.91
CA ARG A 287 0.12 -12.08 7.07
C ARG A 287 -0.24 -13.14 6.04
N ARG A 288 -1.53 -13.33 5.74
CA ARG A 288 -1.97 -14.31 4.72
C ARG A 288 -1.44 -13.96 3.34
N TRP A 289 -1.47 -12.68 2.93
CA TRP A 289 -0.92 -12.27 1.64
C TRP A 289 0.58 -12.53 1.54
N HIS A 290 1.32 -12.20 2.60
CA HIS A 290 2.75 -12.48 2.67
C HIS A 290 3.08 -13.98 2.62
N LEU A 291 2.27 -14.82 3.28
CA LEU A 291 2.41 -16.27 3.21
C LEU A 291 2.09 -16.81 1.81
N LEU A 292 1.01 -16.34 1.19
CA LEU A 292 0.64 -16.76 -0.17
C LEU A 292 1.72 -16.38 -1.18
N PHE A 293 2.29 -15.18 -1.06
CA PHE A 293 3.40 -14.75 -1.90
C PHE A 293 4.65 -15.58 -1.65
N ALA A 294 4.98 -15.91 -0.41
CA ALA A 294 6.11 -16.79 -0.09
C ALA A 294 5.93 -18.20 -0.67
N ILE A 295 4.72 -18.76 -0.60
CA ILE A 295 4.38 -20.06 -1.20
C ILE A 295 4.51 -19.99 -2.73
N PHE A 296 3.99 -18.93 -3.35
CA PHE A 296 4.12 -18.71 -4.79
C PHE A 296 5.60 -18.62 -5.22
N ALA A 297 6.40 -17.81 -4.52
CA ALA A 297 7.82 -17.68 -4.80
C ALA A 297 8.55 -19.02 -4.65
N ALA A 298 8.22 -19.80 -3.61
CA ALA A 298 8.77 -21.14 -3.43
C ALA A 298 8.39 -22.09 -4.57
N ALA A 299 7.15 -22.06 -5.06
CA ALA A 299 6.71 -22.86 -6.20
C ALA A 299 7.46 -22.51 -7.49
N VAL A 300 7.71 -21.22 -7.74
CA VAL A 300 8.52 -20.75 -8.88
C VAL A 300 9.96 -21.24 -8.76
N VAL A 301 10.57 -21.11 -7.58
CA VAL A 301 11.95 -21.60 -7.33
C VAL A 301 12.05 -23.12 -7.56
N VAL A 302 11.10 -23.90 -7.03
CA VAL A 302 11.07 -25.36 -7.26
C VAL A 302 10.95 -25.67 -8.75
N THR A 303 10.09 -24.94 -9.48
CA THR A 303 9.90 -25.13 -10.92
C THR A 303 11.18 -24.83 -11.70
N ASN A 304 11.89 -23.75 -11.35
CA ASN A 304 13.16 -23.39 -11.98
C ASN A 304 14.25 -24.44 -11.71
N VAL A 305 14.36 -24.92 -10.47
CA VAL A 305 15.34 -25.95 -10.08
C VAL A 305 15.07 -27.28 -10.77
N VAL A 306 13.81 -27.74 -10.78
CA VAL A 306 13.42 -29.01 -11.44
C VAL A 306 13.63 -28.94 -12.96
N SER A 307 13.39 -27.78 -13.56
CA SER A 307 13.63 -27.54 -14.99
C SER A 307 15.13 -27.38 -15.33
N GLY A 308 16.03 -27.36 -14.34
CA GLY A 308 17.45 -27.06 -14.54
C GLY A 308 17.76 -25.59 -14.90
N ASN A 309 16.75 -24.71 -14.84
CA ASN A 309 16.83 -23.30 -15.20
C ASN A 309 17.15 -22.44 -13.97
N VAL A 310 18.24 -22.77 -13.26
CA VAL A 310 18.66 -21.99 -12.09
C VAL A 310 19.44 -20.76 -12.57
N ASP A 311 18.70 -19.68 -12.81
CA ASP A 311 19.23 -18.37 -13.18
C ASP A 311 19.11 -17.35 -12.03
N TRP A 312 19.49 -16.10 -12.29
CA TRP A 312 19.38 -14.99 -11.33
C TRP A 312 17.93 -14.77 -10.84
N SER A 313 16.92 -15.03 -11.69
CA SER A 313 15.52 -14.82 -11.34
C SER A 313 15.08 -15.75 -10.21
N THR A 314 15.64 -16.97 -10.19
CA THR A 314 15.46 -17.93 -9.11
C THR A 314 15.91 -17.34 -7.77
N TRP A 315 17.07 -16.69 -7.73
CA TRP A 315 17.59 -16.05 -6.52
C TRP A 315 16.76 -14.84 -6.08
N VAL A 316 16.19 -14.09 -7.02
CA VAL A 316 15.25 -13.01 -6.70
C VAL A 316 13.98 -13.55 -6.05
N PHE A 317 13.40 -14.63 -6.58
CA PHE A 317 12.23 -15.26 -5.95
C PHE A 317 12.58 -15.87 -4.59
N VAL A 318 13.78 -16.43 -4.40
CA VAL A 318 14.25 -16.86 -3.07
C VAL A 318 14.28 -15.67 -2.11
N GLY A 319 14.93 -14.56 -2.47
CA GLY A 319 15.03 -13.37 -1.62
C GLY A 319 13.67 -12.76 -1.29
N ALA A 320 12.81 -12.59 -2.30
CA ALA A 320 11.47 -12.05 -2.14
C ALA A 320 10.57 -12.98 -1.30
N GLY A 321 10.66 -14.29 -1.51
CA GLY A 321 9.94 -15.30 -0.73
C GLY A 321 10.35 -15.31 0.74
N LEU A 322 11.66 -15.25 1.01
CA LEU A 322 12.21 -15.19 2.38
C LEU A 322 11.82 -13.90 3.10
N LEU A 323 11.92 -12.75 2.42
CA LEU A 323 11.49 -11.46 2.98
C LEU A 323 10.00 -11.49 3.34
N SER A 324 9.17 -11.97 2.42
CA SER A 324 7.73 -12.08 2.64
C SER A 324 7.41 -13.06 3.77
N LEU A 325 8.13 -14.18 3.87
CA LEU A 325 8.00 -15.11 5.00
C LEU A 325 8.41 -14.46 6.33
N GLY A 326 9.50 -13.68 6.34
CA GLY A 326 9.93 -12.91 7.51
C GLY A 326 8.87 -11.91 7.97
N LEU A 327 8.30 -11.14 7.04
CA LEU A 327 7.19 -10.22 7.31
C LEU A 327 5.95 -10.96 7.84
N ALA A 328 5.65 -12.14 7.30
CA ALA A 328 4.57 -12.96 7.79
C ALA A 328 4.83 -13.54 9.20
N LEU A 329 6.08 -13.77 9.58
CA LEU A 329 6.43 -14.35 10.88
C LEU A 329 6.69 -13.30 11.96
N HIS A 330 7.00 -12.06 11.57
CA HIS A 330 7.21 -10.95 12.48
C HIS A 330 5.91 -10.62 13.22
N ARG A 331 5.79 -11.11 14.46
CA ARG A 331 4.69 -10.72 15.35
C ARG A 331 4.96 -9.30 15.81
N ARG A 332 4.05 -8.36 15.51
CA ARG A 332 4.01 -7.12 16.27
C ARG A 332 3.77 -7.51 17.74
N PRO A 333 4.60 -7.07 18.69
CA PRO A 333 4.30 -7.29 20.10
C PRO A 333 2.88 -6.75 20.34
N SER A 334 1.99 -7.60 20.85
CA SER A 334 0.68 -7.11 21.28
C SER A 334 0.92 -6.09 22.38
N PRO A 335 0.29 -4.91 22.33
CA PRO A 335 0.38 -3.96 23.44
C PRO A 335 -0.03 -4.70 24.70
N ALA A 336 0.86 -4.68 25.70
CA ALA A 336 0.57 -5.29 27.00
C ALA A 336 -0.59 -4.50 27.63
N HIS A 337 -1.69 -5.20 27.93
CA HIS A 337 -2.88 -4.63 28.56
C HIS A 337 -2.67 -4.35 30.04
#